data_AF-A0A2W4TH30-F1
#
_entry.id   AF-A0A2W4TH30-F1
#
_cell.length_a   1.000
_cell.length_b   1.000
_cell.length_c   1.000
_cell.angle_alpha   90.00
_cell.angle_beta   90.00
_cell.angle_gamma   90.00
#
_symmetry.space_group_name_H-M   'P 1'
#
loop_
_entity.id
_entity.type
_entity.pdbx_description
1 polymer ?
#
loop_
_entity_poly.entity_id
_entity_poly.type
_entity_poly.pdbx_seq_one_letter_code
_entity_poly.pdbx_strand_id
1 'polypeptide(L)'
;MLRHVTAVAADEGITMNWDAALTGNTHSAHRLLQLALEEYGPGVQRALLERLFALHFTHGGDITDHAQLTVEAVAVGMSRARVEAYLASDEGSARLTEAFERARRRGITAVPTFVVNDRYVVQGAQPVDVLIEAFERIAAAEEAEAGADADSCGDQACAR
;
A
#
# COMPACT_ATOMS: atom_id res chain seq x y z
N MET A 1 19.38 -7.80 -3.73
CA MET A 1 18.15 -7.14 -3.26
C MET A 1 18.44 -5.75 -2.69
N LEU A 2 19.05 -5.61 -1.50
CA LEU A 2 19.27 -4.30 -0.84
C LEU A 2 20.02 -3.26 -1.69
N ARG A 3 21.06 -3.68 -2.43
CA ARG A 3 21.78 -2.79 -3.37
C ARG A 3 20.88 -2.19 -4.45
N HIS A 4 19.95 -2.97 -4.98
CA HIS A 4 19.03 -2.50 -6.01
C HIS A 4 18.02 -1.50 -5.43
N VAL A 5 17.44 -1.81 -4.26
CA VAL A 5 16.52 -0.90 -3.55
C VAL A 5 17.21 0.42 -3.17
N THR A 6 18.47 0.35 -2.70
CA THR A 6 19.25 1.55 -2.35
C THR A 6 19.52 2.44 -3.56
N ALA A 7 19.84 1.84 -4.71
CA ALA A 7 20.07 2.58 -5.95
C ALA A 7 18.79 3.29 -6.42
N VAL A 8 17.67 2.56 -6.48
CA VAL A 8 16.36 3.13 -6.85
C VAL A 8 15.94 4.23 -5.89
N ALA A 9 16.15 4.05 -4.58
CA ALA A 9 15.84 5.07 -3.58
C ALA A 9 16.71 6.34 -3.76
N ALA A 10 17.99 6.17 -4.08
CA ALA A 10 18.90 7.30 -4.30
C ALA A 10 18.53 8.12 -5.54
N ASP A 11 18.05 7.47 -6.61
CA ASP A 11 17.55 8.14 -7.83
C ASP A 11 16.32 9.03 -7.51
N GLU A 12 15.55 8.66 -6.48
CA GLU A 12 14.40 9.42 -5.97
C GLU A 12 14.77 10.36 -4.79
N GLY A 13 16.06 10.55 -4.49
CA GLY A 13 16.54 11.43 -3.42
C GLY A 13 16.34 10.89 -1.99
N ILE A 14 16.01 9.60 -1.83
CA ILE A 14 15.81 8.95 -0.53
C ILE A 14 17.12 8.30 -0.09
N THR A 15 17.67 8.79 1.03
CA THR A 15 18.87 8.19 1.64
C THR A 15 18.46 7.03 2.54
N MET A 16 18.67 5.80 2.09
CA MET A 16 18.41 4.61 2.91
C MET A 16 19.61 4.24 3.78
N ASN A 17 19.38 4.12 5.09
CA ASN A 17 20.35 3.70 6.09
C ASN A 17 20.03 2.30 6.61
N TRP A 18 20.48 1.29 5.87
CA TRP A 18 20.24 -0.12 6.20
C TRP A 18 20.99 -0.60 7.44
N ASP A 19 22.12 0.04 7.79
CA ASP A 19 22.89 -0.31 8.99
C ASP A 19 22.14 0.08 10.27
N ALA A 20 21.27 1.10 10.19
CA ALA A 20 20.41 1.52 11.28
C ALA A 20 19.00 0.92 11.23
N ALA A 21 18.57 0.35 10.09
CA ALA A 21 17.22 -0.16 9.91
C ALA A 21 16.96 -1.41 10.77
N LEU A 22 16.04 -1.29 11.73
CA LEU A 22 15.67 -2.39 12.61
C LEU A 22 14.70 -3.35 11.93
N THR A 23 15.08 -4.63 11.84
CA THR A 23 14.21 -5.68 11.31
C THR A 23 13.33 -6.24 12.44
N GLY A 24 12.02 -6.21 12.25
CA GLY A 24 11.07 -6.73 13.23
C GLY A 24 9.67 -6.94 12.65
N ASN A 25 8.74 -7.36 13.50
CA ASN A 25 7.36 -7.62 13.09
C ASN A 25 6.59 -6.31 12.86
N THR A 26 6.20 -6.03 11.62
CA THR A 26 5.49 -4.81 11.23
C THR A 26 3.96 -4.89 11.38
N HIS A 27 3.43 -5.93 12.01
CA HIS A 27 1.99 -6.15 12.16
C HIS A 27 1.29 -4.97 12.87
N SER A 28 1.87 -4.44 13.95
CA SER A 28 1.31 -3.27 14.65
C SER A 28 1.33 -2.01 13.77
N ALA A 29 2.40 -1.78 13.00
CA ALA A 29 2.47 -0.68 12.05
C ALA A 29 1.39 -0.79 10.97
N HIS A 30 1.17 -2.00 10.42
CA HIS A 30 0.11 -2.23 9.45
C HIS A 30 -1.30 -2.05 10.04
N ARG A 31 -1.54 -2.54 11.27
CA ARG A 31 -2.82 -2.30 11.97
C ARG A 31 -3.07 -0.80 12.17
N LEU A 32 -2.03 -0.05 12.51
CA LEU A 32 -2.13 1.39 12.71
C LEU A 32 -2.43 2.15 11.41
N LEU A 33 -1.82 1.75 10.29
CA LEU A 33 -2.16 2.27 8.96
C LEU A 33 -3.61 1.97 8.58
N GLN A 34 -4.12 0.80 8.97
CA GLN A 34 -5.52 0.45 8.76
C GLN A 34 -6.45 1.33 9.60
N LEU A 35 -6.14 1.54 10.88
CA LEU A 35 -6.88 2.48 11.74
C LEU A 35 -6.89 3.90 11.16
N ALA A 36 -5.72 4.39 10.70
CA ALA A 36 -5.59 5.70 10.09
C ALA A 36 -6.51 5.85 8.86
N LEU A 37 -6.56 4.83 8.00
CA LEU A 37 -7.46 4.83 6.84
C LEU A 37 -8.94 4.84 7.25
N GLU A 38 -9.31 3.99 8.21
CA GLU A 38 -10.70 3.76 8.60
C GLU A 38 -11.30 4.95 9.37
N GLU A 39 -10.55 5.57 10.27
CA GLU A 39 -11.07 6.64 11.15
C GLU A 39 -10.69 8.06 10.69
N TYR A 40 -9.60 8.22 9.93
CA TYR A 40 -9.05 9.54 9.57
C TYR A 40 -8.94 9.76 8.05
N GLY A 41 -9.09 8.71 7.25
CA GLY A 41 -9.11 8.75 5.80
C GLY A 41 -7.73 8.62 5.13
N PRO A 42 -7.72 8.55 3.79
CA PRO A 42 -6.52 8.21 3.01
C PRO A 42 -5.40 9.26 3.11
N GLY A 43 -5.74 10.52 3.36
CA GLY A 43 -4.75 11.59 3.55
C GLY A 43 -3.88 11.36 4.79
N VAL A 44 -4.50 11.03 5.92
CA VAL A 44 -3.80 10.76 7.19
C VAL A 44 -3.05 9.43 7.10
N GLN A 45 -3.64 8.40 6.49
CA GLN A 45 -2.93 7.14 6.25
C GLN A 45 -1.65 7.35 5.43
N ARG A 46 -1.71 8.09 4.33
CA ARG A 46 -0.54 8.37 3.48
C ARG A 46 0.53 9.13 4.25
N ALA A 47 0.14 10.19 4.97
CA ALA A 47 1.08 10.95 5.79
C ALA A 47 1.74 10.06 6.86
N LEU A 48 0.98 9.16 7.51
CA LEU A 48 1.55 8.21 8.47
C LEU A 48 2.52 7.24 7.80
N LEU A 49 2.15 6.68 6.63
CA LEU A 49 3.00 5.76 5.88
C LEU A 49 4.35 6.40 5.52
N GLU A 50 4.33 7.63 5.01
CA GLU A 50 5.54 8.39 4.66
C GLU A 50 6.45 8.56 5.90
N ARG A 51 5.87 8.87 7.06
CA ARG A 51 6.62 9.00 8.32
C ARG A 51 7.20 7.67 8.80
N LEU A 52 6.44 6.57 8.73
CA LEU A 52 6.94 5.25 9.11
C LEU A 52 8.05 4.76 8.17
N PHE A 53 7.96 5.06 6.87
CA PHE A 53 9.04 4.79 5.92
C PHE A 53 10.29 5.61 6.23
N ALA A 54 10.15 6.92 6.50
CA ALA A 54 11.29 7.74 6.89
C ALA A 54 11.93 7.24 8.20
N LEU A 55 11.10 6.92 9.20
CA LEU A 55 11.53 6.39 10.48
C LEU A 55 12.36 5.11 10.29
N HIS A 56 11.84 4.13 9.54
CA HIS A 56 12.49 2.84 9.35
C HIS A 56 13.69 2.90 8.38
N PHE A 57 13.50 3.44 7.18
CA PHE A 57 14.51 3.35 6.12
C PHE A 57 15.58 4.45 6.21
N THR A 58 15.29 5.61 6.80
CA THR A 58 16.24 6.73 6.84
C THR A 58 16.80 6.95 8.24
N HIS A 59 15.95 6.90 9.26
CA HIS A 59 16.32 7.27 10.64
C HIS A 59 16.69 6.08 11.52
N GLY A 60 16.46 4.84 11.07
CA GLY A 60 16.74 3.62 11.84
C GLY A 60 15.87 3.45 13.08
N GLY A 61 14.69 4.07 13.11
CA GLY A 61 13.73 3.93 14.18
C GLY A 61 13.01 2.58 14.16
N ASP A 62 12.42 2.25 15.30
CA ASP A 62 11.74 1.00 15.58
C ASP A 62 10.23 1.12 15.31
N ILE A 63 9.80 0.63 14.16
CA ILE A 63 8.38 0.55 13.79
C ILE A 63 7.63 -0.63 14.46
N THR A 64 8.29 -1.34 15.38
CA THR A 64 7.68 -2.37 16.24
C THR A 64 7.32 -1.83 17.63
N ASP A 65 7.91 -0.71 18.04
CA ASP A 65 7.65 -0.08 19.34
C ASP A 65 6.36 0.74 19.32
N HIS A 66 5.46 0.43 20.26
CA HIS A 66 4.15 1.10 20.34
C HIS A 66 4.28 2.58 20.72
N ALA A 67 5.29 2.95 21.51
CA ALA A 67 5.49 4.33 21.88
C ALA A 67 5.93 5.17 20.67
N GLN A 68 6.88 4.67 19.86
CA GLN A 68 7.27 5.31 18.60
C GLN A 68 6.11 5.39 17.60
N LEU A 69 5.39 4.30 17.40
CA LEU A 69 4.19 4.29 16.54
C LEU A 69 3.15 5.33 16.98
N THR A 70 2.96 5.50 18.28
CA THR A 70 2.06 6.52 18.83
C THR A 70 2.55 7.95 18.53
N VAL A 71 3.85 8.21 18.67
CA VAL A 71 4.44 9.52 18.34
C VAL A 71 4.19 9.86 16.87
N GLU A 72 4.43 8.91 15.96
CA GLU A 72 4.24 9.14 14.52
C GLU A 72 2.77 9.33 14.13
N ALA A 73 1.85 8.58 14.75
CA ALA A 73 0.41 8.74 14.54
C ALA A 73 -0.11 10.10 15.02
N VAL A 74 0.34 10.55 16.20
CA VAL A 74 -0.07 11.86 16.75
C VAL A 74 0.44 13.00 15.87
N ALA A 75 1.65 12.86 15.30
CA ALA A 75 2.22 13.87 14.41
C ALA A 75 1.41 14.11 13.14
N VAL A 76 0.57 13.15 12.73
CA VAL A 76 -0.34 13.28 11.57
C VAL A 76 -1.79 13.56 11.96
N GLY A 77 -2.04 13.91 13.22
CA GLY A 77 -3.35 14.35 13.72
C GLY A 77 -4.23 13.24 14.31
N MET A 78 -3.69 12.05 14.56
CA MET A 78 -4.45 10.99 15.26
C MET A 78 -4.52 11.25 16.77
N SER A 79 -5.62 10.81 17.41
CA SER A 79 -5.78 10.92 18.86
C SER A 79 -4.84 9.96 19.59
N ARG A 80 -3.96 10.50 20.44
CA ARG A 80 -3.02 9.72 21.27
C ARG A 80 -3.72 8.61 22.04
N ALA A 81 -4.78 8.96 22.80
CA ALA A 81 -5.49 8.00 23.63
C ALA A 81 -6.12 6.87 22.80
N ARG A 82 -6.63 7.19 21.61
CA ARG A 82 -7.20 6.20 20.69
C ARG A 82 -6.13 5.25 20.16
N VAL A 83 -4.99 5.80 19.73
CA VAL A 83 -3.85 5.03 19.20
C VAL A 83 -3.28 4.11 20.27
N GLU A 84 -3.04 4.62 21.48
CA GLU A 84 -2.51 3.82 22.60
C GLU A 84 -3.47 2.69 22.97
N ALA A 85 -4.77 2.96 23.07
CA ALA A 85 -5.78 1.94 23.34
C ALA A 85 -5.87 0.89 22.23
N TYR A 86 -5.77 1.32 20.96
CA TYR A 86 -5.82 0.42 19.82
C TYR A 86 -4.60 -0.50 19.78
N LEU A 87 -3.40 0.06 19.92
CA LEU A 87 -2.13 -0.69 19.91
C LEU A 87 -2.03 -1.66 21.09
N ALA A 88 -2.56 -1.30 22.26
CA ALA A 88 -2.63 -2.17 23.44
C ALA A 88 -3.66 -3.31 23.34
N SER A 89 -4.48 -3.35 22.29
CA SER A 89 -5.53 -4.35 22.08
C SER A 89 -5.29 -5.19 20.82
N ASP A 90 -6.17 -6.17 20.56
CA ASP A 90 -6.19 -6.95 19.32
C ASP A 90 -7.15 -6.39 18.24
N GLU A 91 -7.66 -5.17 18.44
CA GLU A 91 -8.60 -4.56 17.51
C GLU A 91 -8.02 -4.46 16.09
N GLY A 92 -8.73 -5.00 15.09
CA GLY A 92 -8.28 -5.00 13.70
C GLY A 92 -7.28 -6.10 13.33
N SER A 93 -6.73 -6.87 14.29
CA SER A 93 -5.80 -7.98 14.00
C SER A 93 -6.39 -9.04 13.07
N ALA A 94 -7.64 -9.47 13.31
CA ALA A 94 -8.32 -10.45 12.47
C ALA A 94 -8.55 -9.92 11.05
N ARG A 95 -9.01 -8.66 10.94
CA ARG A 95 -9.27 -8.00 9.65
C ARG A 95 -8.00 -7.84 8.82
N LEU A 96 -6.88 -7.48 9.46
CA LEU A 96 -5.57 -7.38 8.81
C LEU A 96 -5.08 -8.76 8.34
N THR A 97 -5.22 -9.78 9.19
CA THR A 97 -4.86 -11.16 8.83
C THR A 97 -5.65 -11.63 7.61
N GLU A 98 -6.96 -11.40 7.59
CA GLU A 98 -7.80 -11.74 6.44
C GLU A 98 -7.39 -10.97 5.18
N ALA A 99 -6.98 -9.70 5.29
CA ALA A 99 -6.49 -8.92 4.15
C ALA A 99 -5.22 -9.53 3.54
N PHE A 100 -4.26 -9.95 4.38
CA PHE A 100 -3.05 -10.63 3.91
C PHE A 100 -3.37 -11.98 3.27
N GLU A 101 -4.25 -12.77 3.88
CA GLU A 101 -4.66 -14.06 3.33
C GLU A 101 -5.42 -13.90 2.00
N ARG A 102 -6.23 -12.84 1.84
CA ARG A 102 -6.82 -12.50 0.53
C ARG A 102 -5.75 -12.17 -0.51
N ALA A 103 -4.75 -11.37 -0.16
CA ALA A 103 -3.65 -11.04 -1.08
C ALA A 103 -2.88 -12.30 -1.51
N ARG A 104 -2.57 -13.20 -0.56
CA ARG A 104 -1.91 -14.48 -0.84
C ARG A 104 -2.73 -15.38 -1.76
N ARG A 105 -4.04 -15.50 -1.52
CA ARG A 105 -4.94 -16.26 -2.41
C ARG A 105 -5.03 -15.69 -3.82
N ARG A 106 -4.78 -14.40 -3.99
CA ARG A 106 -4.64 -13.72 -5.29
C ARG A 106 -3.25 -13.91 -5.93
N GLY A 107 -2.38 -14.73 -5.35
CA GLY A 107 -1.04 -14.99 -5.87
C GLY A 107 -0.01 -13.89 -5.57
N ILE A 108 -0.35 -12.92 -4.72
CA ILE A 108 0.58 -11.84 -4.35
C ILE A 108 1.58 -12.37 -3.33
N THR A 109 2.85 -12.46 -3.76
CA THR A 109 3.96 -13.00 -2.96
C THR A 109 5.06 -11.99 -2.68
N ALA A 110 5.00 -10.79 -3.27
CA ALA A 110 5.99 -9.73 -3.11
C ALA A 110 5.34 -8.34 -3.12
N VAL A 111 5.99 -7.36 -2.48
CA VAL A 111 5.60 -5.95 -2.45
C VAL A 111 6.70 -5.07 -3.06
N PRO A 112 6.37 -3.92 -3.67
CA PRO A 112 5.01 -3.46 -3.98
C PRO A 112 4.38 -4.28 -5.11
N THR A 113 3.06 -4.47 -5.05
CA THR A 113 2.23 -5.05 -6.13
C THR A 113 0.99 -4.19 -6.29
N PHE A 114 0.71 -3.78 -7.51
CA PHE A 114 -0.48 -3.02 -7.88
C PHE A 114 -1.44 -3.96 -8.59
N VAL A 115 -2.71 -3.97 -8.15
CA VAL A 115 -3.79 -4.68 -8.83
C VAL A 115 -4.78 -3.65 -9.34
N VAL A 116 -5.03 -3.63 -10.65
CA VAL A 116 -5.92 -2.69 -11.32
C VAL A 116 -7.14 -3.43 -11.83
N ASN A 117 -8.33 -2.90 -11.53
CA ASN A 117 -9.64 -3.47 -11.90
C ASN A 117 -9.78 -4.96 -11.54
N ASP A 118 -9.13 -5.41 -10.45
CA ASP A 118 -9.06 -6.81 -10.02
C ASP A 118 -8.56 -7.81 -11.10
N ARG A 119 -7.94 -7.32 -12.18
CA ARG A 119 -7.55 -8.10 -13.37
C ARG A 119 -6.08 -7.99 -13.71
N TYR A 120 -5.53 -6.77 -13.71
CA TYR A 120 -4.16 -6.52 -14.13
C TYR A 120 -3.25 -6.43 -12.91
N VAL A 121 -2.10 -7.10 -12.97
CA VAL A 121 -1.13 -7.12 -11.88
C VAL A 121 0.18 -6.53 -12.37
N VAL A 122 0.66 -5.48 -11.69
CA VAL A 122 1.98 -4.88 -11.91
C VAL A 122 2.81 -5.11 -10.65
N GLN A 123 3.91 -5.87 -10.76
CA GLN A 123 4.75 -6.26 -9.63
C GLN A 123 6.09 -5.52 -9.61
N GLY A 124 6.53 -5.16 -8.40
CA GLY A 124 7.82 -4.55 -8.13
C GLY A 124 7.81 -3.03 -8.16
N ALA A 125 8.88 -2.44 -7.63
CA ALA A 125 9.17 -1.02 -7.75
C ALA A 125 9.68 -0.72 -9.16
N GLN A 126 8.75 -0.67 -10.13
CA GLN A 126 9.05 -0.39 -11.52
C GLN A 126 9.38 1.11 -11.71
N PRO A 127 10.22 1.45 -12.70
CA PRO A 127 10.40 2.84 -13.14
C PRO A 127 9.07 3.53 -13.47
N VAL A 128 9.02 4.85 -13.28
CA VAL A 128 7.79 5.65 -13.47
C VAL A 128 7.25 5.54 -14.90
N ASP A 129 8.12 5.56 -15.90
CA ASP A 129 7.77 5.38 -17.32
C ASP A 129 7.14 4.00 -17.59
N VAL A 130 7.69 2.94 -16.98
CA VAL A 130 7.12 1.58 -17.07
C VAL A 130 5.73 1.50 -16.43
N LEU A 131 5.52 2.17 -15.30
CA LEU A 131 4.21 2.25 -14.65
C LEU A 131 3.20 3.01 -15.51
N ILE A 132 3.60 4.15 -16.09
CA ILE A 132 2.76 4.95 -16.99
C ILE A 132 2.35 4.11 -18.20
N GLU A 133 3.30 3.49 -18.90
CA GLU A 133 3.01 2.64 -20.07
C GLU A 133 2.08 1.47 -19.70
N ALA A 134 2.29 0.85 -18.54
CA ALA A 134 1.40 -0.20 -18.06
C ALA A 134 -0.03 0.30 -17.85
N PHE A 135 -0.22 1.45 -17.20
CA PHE A 135 -1.55 2.01 -16.95
C PHE A 135 -2.23 2.53 -18.22
N GLU A 136 -1.48 3.11 -19.16
CA GLU A 136 -2.01 3.53 -20.46
C GLU A 136 -2.51 2.33 -21.28
N ARG A 137 -1.75 1.23 -21.30
CA ARG A 137 -2.19 -0.01 -21.97
C ARG A 137 -3.44 -0.62 -21.31
N ILE A 138 -3.51 -0.58 -19.98
CA ILE A 138 -4.69 -1.05 -19.26
C ILE A 138 -5.90 -0.18 -19.61
N ALA A 139 -5.77 1.15 -19.60
CA ALA A 139 -6.86 2.06 -19.96
C ALA A 139 -7.37 1.82 -21.39
N ALA A 140 -6.45 1.69 -22.36
CA ALA A 140 -6.81 1.42 -23.75
C ALA A 140 -7.52 0.07 -23.94
N ALA A 141 -7.11 -0.97 -23.19
CA ALA A 141 -7.77 -2.27 -23.23
C ALA A 141 -9.20 -2.22 -22.70
N GLU A 142 -9.42 -1.52 -21.59
CA GLU A 142 -10.75 -1.34 -20.99
C GLU A 142 -11.68 -0.52 -21.90
N GLU A 143 -11.16 0.52 -22.57
CA GLU A 143 -11.91 1.30 -23.55
C GLU A 143 -12.31 0.47 -24.78
N ALA A 144 -11.40 -0.37 -25.29
CA ALA A 144 -11.68 -1.24 -26.43
C ALA A 144 -12.74 -2.30 -26.10
N GLU A 145 -12.70 -2.88 -24.89
CA GLU A 145 -13.71 -3.83 -24.42
C GLU A 145 -15.07 -3.16 -24.20
N ALA A 146 -15.11 -1.96 -23.61
CA ALA A 146 -16.35 -1.19 -23.45
C ALA A 146 -16.99 -0.82 -24.81
N GLY A 147 -16.17 -0.53 -25.82
CA GLY A 147 -16.63 -0.30 -27.20
C GLY A 147 -17.17 -1.55 -27.88
N ALA A 148 -16.55 -2.71 -27.64
CA ALA A 148 -16.99 -4.00 -28.19
C ALA A 148 -18.34 -4.46 -27.59
N ASP A 149 -18.56 -4.25 -26.29
CA ASP A 149 -19.84 -4.55 -25.64
C ASP A 149 -20.96 -3.63 -26.15
N ALA A 150 -20.66 -2.36 -26.43
CA ALA A 150 -21.63 -1.42 -27.00
C ALA A 150 -22.07 -1.82 -28.43
N ASP A 151 -21.15 -2.34 -29.25
CA ASP A 151 -21.44 -2.80 -30.62
C ASP A 151 -22.21 -4.15 -30.61
N SER A 152 -22.01 -4.98 -29.57
CA SER A 152 -22.73 -6.25 -29.40
C SER A 152 -24.23 -6.10 -29.14
N CYS A 153 -24.66 -4.95 -28.60
CA CYS A 153 -26.05 -4.62 -28.36
C CYS A 153 -26.77 -3.98 -29.56
N GLY A 154 -26.05 -3.68 -30.66
CA GLY A 154 -26.57 -2.95 -31.82
C GLY A 154 -27.35 -3.79 -32.84
N ASP A 155 -27.04 -5.09 -32.97
CA ASP A 155 -27.51 -5.90 -34.10
C ASP A 155 -28.28 -7.19 -33.74
N GLN A 156 -28.48 -7.49 -32.45
CA GLN A 156 -29.35 -8.60 -32.04
C GLN A 156 -30.76 -8.11 -31.78
N ALA A 157 -31.57 -8.20 -32.83
CA ALA A 157 -33.02 -8.12 -32.84
C ALA A 157 -33.67 -8.54 -31.51
N CYS A 158 -34.39 -7.60 -30.88
CA CYS A 158 -35.51 -7.93 -30.01
C CYS A 158 -36.59 -8.64 -30.84
N ALA A 159 -36.43 -9.95 -31.04
CA ALA A 159 -37.46 -10.80 -31.61
C ALA A 159 -38.49 -11.17 -30.53
N ARG A 160 -39.63 -10.47 -30.60
CA ARG A 160 -41.00 -10.75 -30.11
C ARG A 160 -41.20 -11.52 -28.81
#